data_AF-A0A168QVV9-F1
#
_entry.id   AF-A0A168QVV9-F1
#
_cell.length_a   1.000
_cell.length_b   1.000
_cell.length_c   1.000
_cell.angle_alpha   90.00
_cell.angle_beta   90.00
_cell.angle_gamma   90.00
#
_symmetry.space_group_name_H-M   'P 1'
#
loop_
_entity.id
_entity.type
_entity.pdbx_description
1 polymer ?
#
loop_
_entity_poly.entity_id
_entity_poly.type
_entity_poly.pdbx_seq_one_letter_code
_entity_poly.pdbx_strand_id
1 'polypeptide(L)'
;MNVVLSAVTKHDKQATKALLRDYPKMCQMVMGLSHKQDLTIQEQQVNTSYKHLVDHVLLAHSLILDDEVKRIIEHRYFKSRSYVLTSIQFRSIMSERTVDRRIEKGVSMITESLKLWGVI
;
A
#
# COMPACT_ATOMS: atom_id res chain seq x y z
N MET A 1 -14.28 -22.67 11.02
CA MET A 1 -14.25 -22.66 9.54
C MET A 1 -12.79 -22.51 9.13
N ASN A 2 -12.16 -23.57 8.58
CA ASN A 2 -10.78 -23.47 8.10
C ASN A 2 -10.80 -22.68 6.80
N VAL A 3 -10.49 -21.37 6.88
CA VAL A 3 -10.28 -20.55 5.70
C VAL A 3 -8.95 -20.99 5.10
N VAL A 4 -8.99 -21.76 4.01
CA VAL A 4 -7.80 -22.09 3.23
C VAL A 4 -7.43 -20.85 2.43
N LEU A 5 -6.54 -20.02 2.97
CA LEU A 5 -5.91 -18.93 2.24
C LEU A 5 -5.03 -19.52 1.15
N SER A 6 -5.32 -19.20 -0.12
CA SER A 6 -4.44 -19.58 -1.21
C SER A 6 -3.10 -18.85 -1.10
N ALA A 7 -2.00 -19.56 -1.36
CA ALA A 7 -0.65 -19.02 -1.23
C ALA A 7 -0.49 -17.71 -2.05
N VAL A 8 0.26 -16.75 -1.50
CA VAL A 8 0.55 -15.48 -2.18
C VAL A 8 1.36 -15.75 -3.44
N THR A 9 0.84 -15.31 -4.58
CA THR A 9 1.49 -15.47 -5.89
C THR A 9 2.34 -14.25 -6.25
N LYS A 10 3.15 -14.38 -7.31
CA LYS A 10 3.87 -13.23 -7.89
C LYS A 10 2.91 -12.18 -8.45
N HIS A 11 1.77 -12.62 -8.99
CA HIS A 11 0.74 -11.72 -9.52
C HIS A 11 0.12 -10.88 -8.41
N ASP A 12 -0.21 -11.50 -7.27
CA ASP A 12 -0.78 -10.81 -6.09
C ASP A 12 0.18 -9.72 -5.59
N LYS A 13 1.48 -10.01 -5.54
CA LYS A 13 2.50 -9.02 -5.16
C LYS A 13 2.61 -7.89 -6.18
N GLN A 14 2.48 -8.18 -7.47
CA GLN A 14 2.52 -7.17 -8.52
C GLN A 14 1.29 -6.25 -8.47
N ALA A 15 0.10 -6.81 -8.24
CA ALA A 15 -1.13 -6.05 -8.01
C ALA A 15 -0.99 -5.16 -6.76
N THR A 16 -0.47 -5.71 -5.67
CA THR A 16 -0.20 -4.95 -4.43
C THR A 16 0.78 -3.81 -4.68
N LYS A 17 1.88 -4.03 -5.41
CA LYS A 17 2.83 -2.96 -5.77
C LYS A 17 2.21 -1.89 -6.66
N ALA A 18 1.26 -2.23 -7.53
CA ALA A 18 0.52 -1.25 -8.30
C ALA A 18 -0.38 -0.41 -7.38
N LEU A 19 -1.18 -1.07 -6.53
CA LEU A 19 -2.06 -0.40 -5.57
C LEU A 19 -1.29 0.53 -4.62
N LEU A 20 -0.15 0.08 -4.08
CA LEU A 20 0.70 0.90 -3.21
C LEU A 20 1.33 2.11 -3.94
N ARG A 21 1.60 2.00 -5.24
CA ARG A 21 2.07 3.14 -6.04
C ARG A 21 0.97 4.16 -6.27
N ASP A 22 -0.27 3.70 -6.44
CA ASP A 22 -1.44 4.57 -6.65
C ASP A 22 -2.00 5.13 -5.35
N TYR A 23 -1.64 4.59 -4.19
CA TYR A 23 -2.13 4.99 -2.87
C TYR A 23 -2.11 6.52 -2.63
N PRO A 24 -1.00 7.25 -2.82
CA PRO A 24 -1.01 8.70 -2.63
C PRO A 24 -2.01 9.43 -3.53
N LYS A 25 -2.16 8.98 -4.79
CA LYS A 25 -3.12 9.54 -5.74
C LYS A 25 -4.55 9.26 -5.30
N MET A 26 -4.84 8.06 -4.80
CA MET A 26 -6.15 7.72 -4.25
C MET A 26 -6.49 8.62 -3.05
N CYS A 27 -5.55 8.83 -2.12
CA CYS A 27 -5.74 9.75 -1.00
C CYS A 27 -6.04 11.19 -1.46
N GLN A 28 -5.27 11.70 -2.42
CA GLN A 28 -5.49 13.05 -2.97
C GLN A 28 -6.85 13.16 -3.68
N MET A 29 -7.28 12.12 -4.39
CA MET A 29 -8.59 12.08 -5.04
C MET A 29 -9.73 12.08 -4.01
N VAL A 30 -9.66 11.21 -2.99
CA VAL A 30 -10.66 11.17 -1.90
C VAL A 30 -10.76 12.53 -1.21
N MET A 31 -9.61 13.15 -0.91
CA MET A 31 -9.56 14.49 -0.33
C MET A 31 -10.12 15.56 -1.28
N GLY A 32 -9.79 15.53 -2.57
CA GLY A 32 -10.33 16.49 -3.54
C GLY A 32 -11.85 16.38 -3.65
N LEU A 33 -12.38 15.17 -3.73
CA LEU A 33 -13.82 14.91 -3.82
C LEU A 33 -14.56 15.25 -2.52
N SER A 34 -13.93 15.17 -1.34
CA SER A 34 -14.58 15.56 -0.08
C SER A 34 -14.86 17.06 0.05
N HIS A 35 -14.20 17.90 -0.76
CA HIS A 35 -14.42 19.35 -0.78
C HIS A 35 -15.47 19.79 -1.79
N LYS A 36 -15.98 18.88 -2.64
CA LYS A 36 -17.03 19.20 -3.61
C LYS A 36 -18.38 19.18 -2.92
N GLN A 37 -19.21 20.19 -3.20
CA GLN A 37 -20.58 20.26 -2.71
C GLN A 37 -21.45 19.16 -3.34
N ASP A 38 -21.31 18.96 -4.65
CA ASP A 38 -22.01 17.94 -5.42
C ASP A 38 -21.02 17.05 -6.17
N LEU A 39 -21.29 15.75 -6.17
CA LEU A 39 -20.53 14.74 -6.89
C LEU A 39 -21.40 14.13 -7.99
N THR A 40 -20.82 13.96 -9.19
CA THR A 40 -21.46 13.16 -10.23
C THR A 40 -21.56 11.69 -9.80
N ILE A 41 -22.38 10.91 -10.49
CA ILE A 41 -22.50 9.45 -10.23
C ILE A 41 -21.13 8.77 -10.37
N GLN A 42 -20.34 9.12 -11.39
CA GLN A 42 -18.99 8.56 -11.55
C GLN A 42 -18.06 8.96 -10.40
N GLU A 43 -18.12 10.22 -9.95
CA GLU A 43 -17.30 10.70 -8.84
C GLU A 43 -17.67 10.01 -7.51
N GLN A 44 -18.95 9.76 -7.26
CA GLN A 44 -19.41 9.01 -6.09
C GLN A 44 -18.88 7.57 -6.10
N GLN A 45 -18.92 6.90 -7.24
CA GLN A 45 -18.40 5.54 -7.41
C GLN A 45 -16.89 5.47 -7.19
N VAL A 46 -16.14 6.43 -7.76
CA VAL A 46 -14.69 6.53 -7.57
C VAL A 46 -14.35 6.84 -6.12
N ASN A 47 -15.03 7.82 -5.50
CA ASN A 47 -14.79 8.20 -4.10
C ASN A 47 -15.01 7.01 -3.16
N THR A 48 -16.10 6.27 -3.35
CA THR A 48 -16.43 5.10 -2.51
C THR A 48 -15.39 4.01 -2.69
N SER A 49 -15.07 3.65 -3.94
CA SER A 49 -14.06 2.63 -4.23
C SER A 49 -12.68 3.00 -3.66
N TYR A 50 -12.24 4.25 -3.84
CA TYR A 50 -10.93 4.70 -3.37
C TYR A 50 -10.86 4.83 -1.86
N LYS A 51 -11.93 5.25 -1.17
CA LYS A 51 -11.99 5.22 0.30
C LYS A 51 -11.74 3.80 0.82
N HIS A 52 -12.45 2.80 0.29
CA HIS A 52 -12.25 1.41 0.68
C HIS A 52 -10.82 0.93 0.42
N LEU A 53 -10.23 1.26 -0.73
CA LEU A 53 -8.85 0.86 -1.04
C LEU A 53 -7.83 1.55 -0.12
N VAL A 54 -8.00 2.85 0.15
CA VAL A 54 -7.14 3.61 1.06
C VAL A 54 -7.21 3.02 2.47
N ASP A 55 -8.42 2.74 2.98
CA ASP A 55 -8.62 2.19 4.32
C ASP A 55 -8.00 0.79 4.46
N HIS A 56 -8.19 -0.09 3.46
CA HIS A 56 -7.55 -1.40 3.46
C HIS A 56 -6.02 -1.31 3.39
N VAL A 57 -5.46 -0.47 2.53
CA VAL A 57 -4.00 -0.30 2.45
C VAL A 57 -3.42 0.24 3.76
N LEU A 58 -4.10 1.21 4.38
CA LEU A 58 -3.70 1.78 5.66
C LEU A 58 -3.77 0.74 6.78
N LEU A 59 -4.85 -0.05 6.85
CA LEU A 59 -4.99 -1.13 7.82
C LEU A 59 -3.90 -2.19 7.62
N ALA A 60 -3.67 -2.66 6.40
CA ALA A 60 -2.64 -3.65 6.09
C ALA A 60 -1.23 -3.16 6.48
N HIS A 61 -0.91 -1.89 6.22
CA HIS A 61 0.34 -1.29 6.68
C HIS A 61 0.43 -1.21 8.19
N SER A 62 -0.67 -0.88 8.87
CA SER A 62 -0.71 -0.77 10.33
C SER A 62 -0.40 -2.10 11.03
N LEU A 63 -0.78 -3.23 10.41
CA LEU A 63 -0.56 -4.61 10.89
C LEU A 63 0.89 -5.09 10.74
N ILE A 64 1.77 -4.33 10.07
CA ILE A 64 3.20 -4.66 10.01
C ILE A 64 3.81 -4.44 11.40
N LEU A 65 4.25 -5.52 12.04
CA LEU A 65 4.87 -5.48 13.38
C LEU A 65 6.36 -5.10 13.38
N ASP A 66 7.04 -5.32 12.25
CA ASP A 66 8.47 -4.99 12.10
C ASP A 66 8.60 -3.50 11.77
N ASP A 67 8.93 -2.69 12.78
CA ASP A 67 9.01 -1.22 12.65
C ASP A 67 9.96 -0.76 11.55
N GLU A 68 11.05 -1.47 11.31
CA GLU A 68 11.97 -1.16 10.22
C GLU A 68 11.29 -1.33 8.86
N VAL A 69 10.61 -2.47 8.65
CA VAL A 69 9.82 -2.73 7.43
C VAL A 69 8.72 -1.68 7.29
N LYS A 70 7.97 -1.41 8.36
CA LYS A 70 6.85 -0.47 8.36
C LYS A 70 7.29 0.92 7.94
N ARG A 71 8.41 1.43 8.49
CA ARG A 71 8.98 2.73 8.14
C ARG A 71 9.47 2.80 6.69
N ILE A 72 10.09 1.73 6.18
CA ILE A 72 10.56 1.68 4.79
C ILE A 72 9.38 1.73 3.82
N ILE A 73 8.33 0.94 4.07
CA ILE A 73 7.10 0.94 3.26
C ILE A 73 6.40 2.30 3.31
N GLU A 74 6.29 2.90 4.50
CA GLU A 74 5.68 4.22 4.67
C GLU A 74 6.46 5.28 3.87
N HIS A 75 7.79 5.28 3.97
CA HIS A 75 8.62 6.22 3.22
C HIS A 75 8.46 6.03 1.71
N ARG A 76 8.50 4.79 1.23
CA ARG A 76 8.43 4.48 -0.21
C ARG A 76 7.07 4.80 -0.82
N TYR A 77 5.98 4.40 -0.18
CA TYR A 77 4.65 4.38 -0.79
C TYR A 77 3.69 5.43 -0.21
N PHE A 78 3.72 5.69 1.09
CA PHE A 78 2.78 6.61 1.74
C PHE A 78 3.24 8.06 1.64
N LYS A 79 4.56 8.30 1.66
CA LYS A 79 5.18 9.62 1.45
C LYS A 79 5.52 9.91 0.00
N SER A 80 5.05 9.07 -0.94
CA SER A 80 5.25 9.21 -2.38
C SER A 80 6.72 9.41 -2.81
N ARG A 81 7.65 8.70 -2.18
CA ARG A 81 9.09 8.84 -2.48
C ARG A 81 9.54 7.85 -3.55
N SER A 82 10.46 8.28 -4.40
CA SER A 82 11.08 7.41 -5.41
C SER A 82 11.94 6.32 -4.73
N TYR A 83 12.29 5.28 -5.51
CA TYR A 83 13.15 4.21 -5.01
C TYR A 83 14.51 4.77 -4.62
N VAL A 84 15.07 5.63 -5.48
CA VAL A 84 16.35 6.32 -5.25
C VAL A 84 16.33 7.09 -3.93
N LEU A 85 15.27 7.88 -3.67
CA LEU A 85 15.16 8.63 -2.41
C LEU A 85 15.02 7.70 -1.20
N THR A 86 14.29 6.58 -1.37
CA THR A 86 14.19 5.57 -0.32
C THR A 86 15.56 4.96 -0.01
N SER A 87 16.32 4.53 -1.03
CA SER A 87 17.66 4.00 -0.83
C SER A 87 18.60 5.00 -0.18
N ILE A 88 18.57 6.27 -0.60
CA ILE A 88 19.37 7.35 0.01
C ILE A 88 19.01 7.53 1.49
N GLN A 89 17.72 7.50 1.84
CA GLN A 89 17.26 7.67 3.22
C GLN A 89 17.78 6.58 4.16
N PHE A 90 17.88 5.34 3.69
CA PHE A 90 18.21 4.18 4.53
C PHE A 90 19.67 3.69 4.39
N ARG A 91 20.46 4.24 3.46
CA ARG A 91 21.83 3.80 3.18
C ARG A 91 22.81 3.87 4.36
N SER A 92 22.57 4.78 5.32
CA SER A 92 23.46 4.97 6.47
C SER A 92 23.31 3.88 7.53
N ILE A 93 22.19 3.14 7.51
CA ILE A 93 21.87 2.11 8.50
C ILE A 93 21.79 0.71 7.90
N MET A 94 21.66 0.57 6.58
CA MET A 94 21.62 -0.72 5.91
C MET A 94 22.04 -0.65 4.43
N SER A 95 22.45 -1.79 3.86
CA SER A 95 22.76 -1.91 2.44
C SER A 95 21.51 -1.86 1.56
N GLU A 96 21.65 -1.49 0.28
CA GLU A 96 20.54 -1.48 -0.69
C GLU A 96 19.82 -2.83 -0.78
N ARG A 97 20.59 -3.93 -0.82
CA ARG A 97 20.04 -5.30 -0.81
C ARG A 97 19.17 -5.57 0.44
N THR A 98 19.51 -4.95 1.57
CA THR A 98 18.70 -5.05 2.79
C THR A 98 17.42 -4.24 2.66
N VAL A 99 17.49 -3.02 2.11
CA VAL A 99 16.31 -2.19 1.80
C VAL A 99 15.35 -2.97 0.89
N ASP A 100 15.85 -3.55 -0.20
CA ASP A 100 15.05 -4.35 -1.13
C ASP A 100 14.35 -5.51 -0.45
N ARG A 101 15.09 -6.30 0.35
CA ARG A 101 14.51 -7.42 1.10
C ARG A 101 13.41 -6.96 2.06
N ARG A 102 13.59 -5.80 2.71
CA ARG A 102 12.59 -5.23 3.62
C ARG A 102 11.36 -4.71 2.87
N ILE A 103 11.54 -4.09 1.70
CA ILE A 103 10.43 -3.71 0.81
C ILE A 103 9.65 -4.95 0.39
N GLU A 104 10.32 -6.00 -0.09
CA GLU A 104 9.66 -7.24 -0.50
C GLU A 104 8.91 -7.92 0.66
N LYS A 105 9.50 -7.92 1.87
CA LYS A 105 8.84 -8.42 3.09
C LYS A 105 7.57 -7.63 3.39
N GLY A 106 7.65 -6.29 3.41
CA GLY A 106 6.50 -5.44 3.67
C GLY A 106 5.40 -5.55 2.63
N VAL A 107 5.76 -5.60 1.33
CA VAL A 107 4.81 -5.87 0.25
C VAL A 107 4.14 -7.22 0.45
N SER A 108 4.89 -8.26 0.81
CA SER A 108 4.32 -9.60 1.02
C SER A 108 3.29 -9.61 2.16
N MET A 109 3.59 -8.96 3.30
CA MET A 109 2.66 -8.86 4.44
C MET A 109 1.38 -8.08 4.09
N ILE A 110 1.51 -7.00 3.32
CA ILE A 110 0.36 -6.25 2.82
C ILE A 110 -0.46 -7.11 1.84
N THR A 111 0.23 -7.84 0.95
CA THR A 111 -0.41 -8.76 -0.02
C THR A 111 -1.25 -9.82 0.70
N GLU A 112 -0.70 -10.43 1.77
CA GLU A 112 -1.44 -11.42 2.57
C GLU A 112 -2.72 -10.84 3.17
N SER A 113 -2.64 -9.63 3.72
CA SER A 113 -3.80 -8.94 4.33
C SER A 113 -4.86 -8.59 3.29
N LEU A 114 -4.45 -7.96 2.18
CA LEU A 114 -5.36 -7.56 1.11
C LEU A 114 -6.03 -8.76 0.44
N LYS A 115 -5.29 -9.86 0.25
CA LYS A 115 -5.83 -11.10 -0.30
C LYS A 115 -6.85 -11.73 0.63
N LEU A 116 -6.58 -11.74 1.95
CA LEU A 116 -7.54 -12.20 2.96
C LEU A 116 -8.85 -11.39 2.90
N TRP A 117 -8.78 -10.09 2.63
CA TRP A 117 -9.96 -9.22 2.53
C TRP A 117 -10.60 -9.20 1.14
N GLY A 118 -10.09 -9.99 0.18
CA GLY A 118 -10.64 -10.05 -1.18
C GLY A 118 -10.41 -8.77 -2.00
N VAL A 119 -9.41 -7.96 -1.64
CA VAL A 119 -9.04 -6.74 -2.37
C VAL A 119 -8.18 -7.05 -3.59
N ILE A 120 -7.39 -8.12 -3.53
CA ILE A 120 -6.50 -8.62 -4.60
C ILE A 120 -6.66 -10.12 -4.81
#